data_AF-A0A067RBG4-F1
#
_entry.id   AF-A0A067RBG4-F1
#
_cell.length_a   1.000
_cell.length_b   1.000
_cell.length_c   1.000
_cell.angle_alpha   90.00
_cell.angle_beta   90.00
_cell.angle_gamma   90.00
#
_symmetry.space_group_name_H-M   'P 1'
#
loop_
_entity.id
_entity.type
_entity.pdbx_description
1 polymer ?
#
loop_
_entity_poly.entity_id
_entity_poly.type
_entity_poly.pdbx_seq_one_letter_code
_entity_poly.pdbx_strand_id
1 'polypeptide(L)'
;MNFGRKTPSMGTPSVYSHMTTRSSANLKSSRSMRSVRIPWYQKPILQDAILLDIQRGALVTGLYSLFLSLFTIFTAVFDIYCLAQAAPGSTHYGYYIISFEFVYVGNVHVRNALIVFALFSLIGGMAVFVTSIILIIALRKEYEKKMVPWLYCFAIFTLFRLFAFVFGSIVNDMIFGYNIAMCFLWIIYTVASVYGWLLVYSLYLELSDLTKLEDLAHLRMGTMASLNASTTHSIAGSRPTTPHSTVSTAPVM
;
A
#
# COMPACT_ATOMS: atom_id res chain seq x y z
N MET A 1 -67.23 -49.65 39.06
CA MET A 1 -66.11 -48.68 39.00
C MET A 1 -65.69 -48.54 37.55
N ASN A 2 -65.99 -47.42 36.91
CA ASN A 2 -65.53 -47.08 35.56
C ASN A 2 -65.10 -45.61 35.57
N PHE A 3 -63.81 -45.36 35.34
CA PHE A 3 -63.24 -44.01 35.25
C PHE A 3 -63.53 -43.43 33.86
N GLY A 4 -64.45 -42.47 33.81
CA GLY A 4 -64.83 -41.73 32.61
C GLY A 4 -63.83 -40.62 32.27
N ARG A 5 -63.31 -40.72 31.05
CA ARG A 5 -62.35 -39.84 30.35
C ARG A 5 -62.93 -38.41 30.20
N LYS A 6 -62.23 -37.38 30.71
CA LYS A 6 -62.57 -35.96 30.48
C LYS A 6 -62.15 -35.54 29.06
N THR A 7 -63.07 -34.90 28.35
CA THR A 7 -62.90 -34.29 27.01
C THR A 7 -61.96 -33.07 27.05
N PRO A 8 -61.05 -32.89 26.08
CA PRO A 8 -60.33 -31.63 25.92
C PRO A 8 -61.17 -30.63 25.13
N SER A 9 -61.33 -29.43 25.67
CA SER A 9 -61.94 -28.28 25.02
C SER A 9 -61.11 -27.88 23.80
N MET A 10 -61.69 -27.97 22.60
CA MET A 10 -61.12 -27.43 21.37
C MET A 10 -61.34 -25.91 21.34
N GLY A 11 -60.31 -25.16 21.75
CA GLY A 11 -60.26 -23.72 21.52
C GLY A 11 -60.18 -23.43 20.02
N THR A 12 -60.88 -22.38 19.58
CA THR A 12 -60.85 -21.85 18.22
C THR A 12 -59.41 -21.52 17.78
N PRO A 13 -58.97 -21.94 16.59
CA PRO A 13 -57.63 -21.62 16.11
C PRO A 13 -57.60 -20.14 15.73
N SER A 14 -56.79 -19.35 16.45
CA SER A 14 -56.50 -17.98 16.06
C SER A 14 -55.69 -17.99 14.75
N VAL A 15 -56.22 -17.32 13.73
CA VAL A 15 -55.66 -17.21 12.37
C VAL A 15 -54.36 -16.37 12.32
N TYR A 16 -53.87 -15.90 13.47
CA TYR A 16 -52.73 -14.98 13.57
C TYR A 16 -51.38 -15.63 13.95
N SER A 17 -51.27 -16.95 13.96
CA SER A 17 -50.01 -17.65 14.28
C SER A 17 -49.21 -18.10 13.05
N HIS A 18 -49.71 -17.87 11.83
CA HIS A 18 -49.07 -18.32 10.58
C HIS A 18 -48.34 -17.23 9.77
N MET A 19 -47.99 -16.10 10.38
CA MET A 19 -47.14 -15.08 9.74
C MET A 19 -45.93 -14.69 10.59
N THR A 20 -45.15 -15.69 11.00
CA THR A 20 -43.70 -15.53 11.11
C THR A 20 -43.03 -16.78 10.55
N THR A 21 -43.19 -17.02 9.25
CA THR A 21 -42.20 -17.79 8.50
C THR A 21 -40.90 -16.99 8.58
N ARG A 22 -40.13 -17.27 9.65
CA ARG A 22 -38.76 -16.86 9.83
C ARG A 22 -38.05 -17.01 8.49
N SER A 23 -37.81 -15.91 7.81
CA SER A 23 -37.00 -15.86 6.61
C SER A 23 -35.51 -15.97 7.02
N SER A 24 -35.14 -17.09 7.64
CA SER A 24 -33.75 -17.50 7.83
C SER A 24 -33.12 -18.01 6.52
N ALA A 25 -33.91 -18.06 5.44
CA ALA A 25 -33.49 -18.53 4.12
C ALA A 25 -32.43 -17.62 3.45
N ASN A 26 -32.34 -16.33 3.81
CA ASN A 26 -31.32 -15.42 3.24
C ASN A 26 -30.08 -15.24 4.14
N LEU A 27 -30.03 -15.86 5.33
CA LEU A 27 -28.85 -15.82 6.20
C LEU A 27 -27.82 -16.93 5.88
N LYS A 28 -28.10 -17.81 4.89
CA LYS A 28 -27.14 -18.78 4.34
C LYS A 28 -26.17 -18.18 3.30
N SER A 29 -26.00 -16.86 3.29
CA SER A 29 -24.87 -16.20 2.63
C SER A 29 -23.85 -15.71 3.67
N SER A 30 -23.60 -16.49 4.72
CA SER A 30 -22.26 -16.51 5.33
C SER A 30 -21.31 -17.20 4.34
N ARG A 31 -21.07 -16.55 3.19
CA ARG A 31 -19.91 -16.90 2.37
C ARG A 31 -18.71 -16.61 3.25
N SER A 32 -18.15 -17.68 3.81
CA SER A 32 -16.87 -17.70 4.46
C SER A 32 -15.91 -16.80 3.68
N MET A 33 -15.48 -15.69 4.28
CA MET A 33 -14.48 -14.77 3.69
C MET A 33 -13.16 -15.49 3.35
N ARG A 34 -13.01 -16.73 3.82
CA ARG A 34 -11.90 -17.66 3.51
C ARG A 34 -11.74 -18.00 2.03
N SER A 35 -12.66 -17.58 1.16
CA SER A 35 -12.64 -17.90 -0.27
C SER A 35 -12.62 -16.66 -1.18
N VAL A 36 -12.31 -15.46 -0.69
CA VAL A 36 -11.96 -14.37 -1.61
C VAL A 36 -10.62 -14.73 -2.22
N ARG A 37 -10.63 -15.13 -3.50
CA ARG A 37 -9.43 -15.51 -4.25
C ARG A 37 -8.59 -14.26 -4.42
N ILE A 38 -7.67 -14.02 -3.49
CA ILE A 38 -6.79 -12.85 -3.49
C ILE A 38 -5.97 -12.89 -4.79
N PRO A 39 -6.07 -11.87 -5.67
CA PRO A 39 -5.25 -11.78 -6.87
C PRO A 39 -3.77 -11.91 -6.53
N TRP A 40 -2.99 -12.52 -7.42
CA TRP A 40 -1.58 -12.85 -7.16
C TRP A 40 -0.72 -11.64 -6.76
N TYR A 41 -1.06 -10.44 -7.25
CA TYR A 41 -0.37 -9.20 -6.92
C TYR A 41 -0.73 -8.63 -5.54
N GLN A 42 -1.79 -9.12 -4.88
CA GLN A 42 -2.23 -8.65 -3.55
C GLN A 42 -1.79 -9.57 -2.41
N LYS A 43 -1.01 -10.62 -2.69
CA LYS A 43 -0.45 -11.48 -1.65
C LYS A 43 0.87 -10.89 -1.14
N PRO A 44 1.10 -10.78 0.18
CA PRO A 44 2.40 -10.39 0.70
C PRO A 44 3.43 -11.41 0.23
N ILE A 45 4.48 -10.93 -0.44
CA ILE A 45 5.49 -11.78 -1.09
C ILE A 45 6.52 -12.29 -0.06
N LEU A 46 6.75 -11.51 0.99
CA LEU A 46 7.59 -11.86 2.13
C LEU A 46 6.70 -11.89 3.39
N GLN A 47 6.41 -13.08 3.93
CA GLN A 47 5.67 -13.23 5.18
C GLN A 47 6.61 -13.32 6.40
N ASP A 48 7.82 -13.84 6.20
CA ASP A 48 8.90 -13.84 7.18
C ASP A 48 10.15 -13.27 6.48
N ALA A 49 10.55 -12.06 6.87
CA ALA A 49 11.78 -11.47 6.36
C ALA A 49 12.99 -12.17 7.00
N ILE A 50 13.89 -12.69 6.17
CA ILE A 50 15.00 -13.59 6.52
C ILE A 50 15.97 -13.02 7.60
N LEU A 51 15.97 -11.70 7.85
CA LEU A 51 16.93 -11.03 8.75
C LEU A 51 16.31 -10.07 9.80
N LEU A 52 15.19 -9.41 9.50
CA LEU A 52 14.62 -8.34 10.33
C LEU A 52 13.10 -8.35 10.21
N ASP A 53 12.39 -8.09 11.31
CA ASP A 53 10.94 -7.85 11.32
C ASP A 53 10.53 -6.85 10.23
N ILE A 54 9.42 -7.11 9.54
CA ILE A 54 9.07 -6.47 8.26
C ILE A 54 8.92 -4.95 8.42
N GLN A 55 8.43 -4.50 9.56
CA GLN A 55 8.29 -3.08 9.91
C GLN A 55 9.65 -2.40 10.13
N ARG A 56 10.59 -3.08 10.81
CA ARG A 56 11.97 -2.57 11.00
C ARG A 56 12.73 -2.59 9.68
N GLY A 57 12.55 -3.63 8.87
CA GLY A 57 13.13 -3.74 7.52
C GLY A 57 12.65 -2.63 6.59
N ALA A 58 11.37 -2.25 6.65
CA ALA A 58 10.83 -1.14 5.87
C ALA A 58 11.42 0.23 6.31
N LEU A 59 11.62 0.45 7.61
CA LEU A 59 12.28 1.66 8.10
C LEU A 59 13.74 1.75 7.66
N VAL A 60 14.48 0.63 7.74
CA VAL A 60 15.86 0.55 7.22
C VAL A 60 15.88 0.81 5.71
N THR A 61 14.90 0.30 4.96
CA THR A 61 14.77 0.57 3.52
C THR A 61 14.47 2.05 3.23
N GLY A 62 13.63 2.70 4.04
CA GLY A 62 13.39 4.13 3.95
C GLY A 62 14.66 4.95 4.15
N LEU A 63 15.47 4.59 5.15
CA LEU A 63 16.76 5.24 5.40
C LEU A 63 17.78 4.94 4.30
N TYR A 64 17.85 3.69 3.84
CA TYR A 64 18.70 3.27 2.72
C TYR A 64 18.39 4.05 1.45
N SER A 65 17.11 4.15 1.06
CA SER A 65 16.70 4.89 -0.14
C SER A 65 17.02 6.39 -0.03
N LEU A 66 16.98 6.97 1.17
CA LEU A 66 17.40 8.35 1.43
C LEU A 66 18.91 8.51 1.17
N PHE A 67 19.75 7.64 1.73
CA PHE A 67 21.20 7.67 1.44
C PHE A 67 21.54 7.38 -0.02
N LEU A 68 20.85 6.41 -0.64
CA LEU A 68 21.01 6.07 -2.04
C LEU A 68 20.67 7.27 -2.94
N SER A 69 19.62 8.02 -2.62
CA SER A 69 19.22 9.20 -3.38
C SER A 69 20.26 10.32 -3.30
N LEU A 70 20.82 10.58 -2.11
CA LEU A 70 21.93 11.53 -1.94
C LEU A 70 23.16 11.11 -2.72
N PHE A 71 23.56 9.84 -2.59
CA PHE A 71 24.67 9.27 -3.37
C PHE A 71 24.44 9.42 -4.87
N THR A 72 23.21 9.17 -5.34
CA THR A 72 22.86 9.33 -6.76
C THR A 72 22.95 10.79 -7.21
N ILE A 73 22.50 11.75 -6.39
CA ILE A 73 22.58 13.17 -6.72
C ILE A 73 24.06 13.59 -6.85
N PHE A 74 24.90 13.25 -5.88
CA PHE A 74 26.33 13.59 -5.92
C PHE A 74 27.03 12.96 -7.13
N THR A 75 26.80 11.67 -7.38
CA THR A 75 27.42 10.97 -8.50
C THR A 75 26.89 11.45 -9.84
N ALA A 76 25.62 11.82 -9.97
CA ALA A 76 25.07 12.41 -11.18
C ALA A 76 25.66 13.79 -11.49
N VAL A 77 25.82 14.66 -10.48
CA VAL A 77 26.50 15.97 -10.66
C VAL A 77 27.95 15.76 -11.10
N PHE A 78 28.64 14.82 -10.47
CA PHE A 78 30.00 14.46 -10.81
C PHE A 78 30.12 13.90 -12.24
N ASP A 79 29.23 12.99 -12.64
CA ASP A 79 29.20 12.42 -13.98
C ASP A 79 28.95 13.51 -15.04
N ILE A 80 28.01 14.45 -14.80
CA ILE A 80 27.79 15.60 -15.69
C ILE A 80 29.05 16.44 -15.83
N TYR A 81 29.73 16.74 -14.72
CA TYR A 81 30.97 17.52 -14.73
C TYR A 81 32.06 16.81 -15.53
N CYS A 82 32.29 15.51 -15.31
CA CYS A 82 33.31 14.76 -16.01
C CYS A 82 33.02 14.64 -17.51
N LEU A 83 31.76 14.42 -17.88
CA LEU A 83 31.35 14.35 -19.29
C LEU A 83 31.42 15.70 -19.99
N ALA A 84 31.15 16.80 -19.28
CA ALA A 84 31.31 18.15 -19.81
C ALA A 84 32.80 18.49 -20.05
N GLN A 85 33.67 18.11 -19.11
CA GLN A 85 35.10 18.34 -19.24
C GLN A 85 35.71 17.53 -20.37
N ALA A 86 35.24 16.31 -20.62
CA ALA A 86 35.70 15.46 -21.71
C ALA A 86 35.24 15.92 -23.11
N ALA A 87 34.81 17.18 -23.26
CA ALA A 87 34.51 17.77 -24.56
C ALA A 87 35.78 18.00 -25.40
N PRO A 88 35.74 17.74 -26.73
CA PRO A 88 36.89 17.94 -27.60
C PRO A 88 37.32 19.41 -27.59
N GLY A 89 38.60 19.67 -27.29
CA GLY A 89 39.17 21.02 -27.14
C GLY A 89 39.38 21.48 -25.69
N SER A 90 39.03 20.65 -24.70
CA SER A 90 39.31 20.88 -23.28
C SER A 90 40.76 20.52 -22.91
N THR A 91 41.46 21.40 -22.20
CA THR A 91 42.80 21.11 -21.64
C THR A 91 42.65 20.42 -20.28
N HIS A 92 43.04 19.15 -20.20
CA HIS A 92 42.87 18.33 -19.00
C HIS A 92 44.14 18.28 -18.14
N TYR A 93 44.00 18.56 -16.83
CA TYR A 93 44.99 18.15 -15.83
C TYR A 93 44.63 16.73 -15.36
N GLY A 94 45.31 15.73 -15.93
CA GLY A 94 45.07 14.32 -15.61
C GLY A 94 45.48 13.99 -14.17
N TYR A 95 44.51 13.67 -13.31
CA TYR A 95 44.78 12.96 -12.07
C TYR A 95 44.56 11.47 -12.32
N TYR A 96 45.63 10.66 -12.21
CA TYR A 96 45.63 9.20 -12.41
C TYR A 96 44.60 8.41 -11.58
N ILE A 97 44.00 9.04 -10.55
CA ILE A 97 42.98 8.43 -9.67
C ILE A 97 41.56 8.65 -10.21
N ILE A 98 41.33 9.75 -10.92
CA ILE A 98 40.07 10.11 -11.57
C ILE A 98 40.43 10.55 -12.98
N SER A 99 40.75 9.58 -13.83
CA SER A 99 41.03 9.88 -15.23
C SER A 99 39.72 10.24 -15.93
N PHE A 100 39.65 11.44 -16.50
CA PHE A 100 38.53 11.94 -17.32
C PHE A 100 38.43 11.25 -18.69
N GLU A 101 39.21 10.20 -18.90
CA GLU A 101 39.41 9.52 -20.16
C GLU A 101 38.38 8.40 -20.30
N PHE A 102 37.12 8.79 -20.43
CA PHE A 102 36.09 7.86 -20.90
C PHE A 102 36.37 7.53 -22.36
N VAL A 103 36.79 6.29 -22.65
CA VAL A 103 37.24 5.83 -23.98
C VAL A 103 36.22 6.06 -25.10
N TYR A 104 34.91 6.06 -24.78
CA TYR A 104 33.85 6.31 -25.77
C TYR A 104 33.29 7.75 -25.79
N VAL A 105 33.87 8.69 -25.04
CA VAL A 105 33.50 10.12 -25.14
C VAL A 105 33.94 10.74 -26.48
N GLY A 106 34.79 10.06 -27.25
CA GLY A 106 35.09 10.46 -28.63
C GLY A 106 33.84 10.54 -29.53
N ASN A 107 32.77 9.79 -29.23
CA ASN A 107 31.50 9.87 -29.95
C ASN A 107 30.50 10.80 -29.23
N VAL A 108 30.13 11.89 -29.90
CA VAL A 108 29.19 12.92 -29.40
C VAL A 108 27.84 12.33 -28.98
N HIS A 109 27.33 11.33 -29.72
CA HIS A 109 26.02 10.73 -29.42
C HIS A 109 26.03 9.96 -28.11
N VAL A 110 27.11 9.23 -27.86
CA VAL A 110 27.29 8.41 -26.66
C VAL A 110 27.46 9.30 -25.43
N ARG A 111 28.29 10.34 -25.53
CA ARG A 111 28.45 11.34 -24.46
C ARG A 111 27.12 12.03 -24.13
N ASN A 112 26.39 12.50 -25.14
CA ASN A 112 25.12 13.19 -24.91
C ASN A 112 24.09 12.24 -24.26
N ALA A 113 24.05 10.96 -24.65
CA ALA A 113 23.21 9.97 -24.00
C ALA A 113 23.57 9.77 -22.53
N LEU A 114 24.86 9.69 -22.19
CA LEU A 114 25.32 9.58 -20.79
C LEU A 114 24.96 10.83 -19.97
N ILE A 115 25.09 12.02 -20.54
CA ILE A 115 24.68 13.28 -19.90
C ILE A 115 23.17 13.26 -19.62
N VAL A 116 22.37 12.82 -20.59
CA VAL A 116 20.92 12.68 -20.42
C VAL A 116 20.59 11.68 -19.31
N PHE A 117 21.27 10.53 -19.25
CA PHE A 117 21.09 9.57 -18.17
C PHE A 117 21.47 10.13 -16.80
N ALA A 118 22.55 10.91 -16.70
CA ALA A 118 22.93 11.58 -15.47
C ALA A 118 21.90 12.63 -15.05
N LEU A 119 21.37 13.44 -15.97
CA LEU A 119 20.32 14.42 -15.69
C LEU A 119 19.03 13.76 -15.19
N PHE A 120 18.55 12.71 -15.85
CA PHE A 120 17.38 11.96 -15.37
C PHE A 120 17.64 11.26 -14.03
N SER A 121 18.86 10.78 -13.78
CA SER A 121 19.23 10.21 -12.48
C SER A 121 19.25 11.25 -11.37
N LEU A 122 19.64 12.49 -11.67
CA LEU A 122 19.60 13.62 -10.74
C LEU A 122 18.16 13.99 -10.38
N ILE A 123 17.28 14.14 -11.38
CA ILE A 123 15.86 14.43 -11.17
C ILE A 123 15.18 13.28 -10.41
N GLY A 124 15.42 12.05 -10.83
CA GLY A 124 14.91 10.86 -10.15
C GLY A 124 15.41 10.74 -8.71
N GLY A 125 16.69 11.05 -8.47
CA GLY A 125 17.29 11.09 -7.14
C GLY A 125 16.60 12.11 -6.23
N MET A 126 16.31 13.31 -6.72
CA MET A 126 15.55 14.31 -5.94
C MET A 126 14.12 13.84 -5.63
N ALA A 127 13.44 13.22 -6.59
CA ALA A 127 12.09 12.67 -6.38
C ALA A 127 12.08 11.53 -5.35
N VAL A 128 13.06 10.62 -5.42
CA VAL A 128 13.23 9.56 -4.43
C VAL A 128 13.57 10.14 -3.06
N PHE A 129 14.42 11.16 -2.98
CA PHE A 129 14.76 11.81 -1.71
C PHE A 129 13.53 12.34 -0.98
N VAL A 130 12.67 13.10 -1.69
CA VAL A 130 11.43 13.65 -1.12
C VAL A 130 10.48 12.52 -0.72
N THR A 131 10.25 11.55 -1.61
CA THR A 131 9.33 10.45 -1.31
C THR A 131 9.85 9.53 -0.20
N SER A 132 11.16 9.39 -0.02
CA SER A 132 11.77 8.62 1.09
C SER A 132 11.55 9.29 2.44
N ILE A 133 11.58 10.62 2.52
CA ILE A 133 11.20 11.35 3.73
C ILE A 133 9.71 11.11 4.04
N ILE A 134 8.85 11.18 3.03
CA ILE A 134 7.41 10.90 3.19
C ILE A 134 7.20 9.46 3.67
N LEU A 135 7.93 8.48 3.11
CA LEU A 135 7.88 7.08 3.52
C LEU A 135 8.26 6.92 5.00
N ILE A 136 9.37 7.51 5.46
CA ILE A 136 9.80 7.41 6.86
C ILE A 136 8.73 7.97 7.81
N ILE A 137 8.11 9.11 7.46
CA ILE A 137 7.03 9.69 8.25
C ILE A 137 5.78 8.80 8.23
N ALA A 138 5.44 8.24 7.06
CA ALA A 138 4.31 7.34 6.88
C ALA A 138 4.47 6.06 7.70
N LEU A 139 5.67 5.47 7.72
CA LEU A 139 5.99 4.28 8.49
C LEU A 139 5.91 4.52 10.00
N ARG A 140 6.32 5.69 10.50
CA ARG A 140 6.21 6.03 11.93
C ARG A 140 4.77 6.25 12.41
N LYS A 141 3.89 6.69 11.51
CA LYS A 141 2.48 7.00 11.81
C LYS A 141 1.51 5.96 11.24
N GLU A 142 2.05 4.87 10.68
CA GLU A 142 1.32 3.76 10.06
C GLU A 142 0.29 4.20 8.99
N TYR A 143 0.60 5.28 8.25
CA TYR A 143 -0.29 5.79 7.21
C TYR A 143 -0.09 5.08 5.86
N GLU A 144 -0.93 4.09 5.56
CA GLU A 144 -0.86 3.28 4.33
C GLU A 144 -0.82 4.11 3.04
N LYS A 145 -1.71 5.11 2.88
CA LYS A 145 -1.87 5.87 1.64
C LYS A 145 -0.64 6.69 1.29
N LYS A 146 0.12 7.12 2.31
CA LYS A 146 1.30 7.95 2.13
C LYS A 146 2.53 7.15 1.68
N MET A 147 2.47 5.82 1.71
CA MET A 147 3.54 4.95 1.20
C MET A 147 3.50 4.82 -0.33
N VAL A 148 2.31 4.91 -0.93
CA VAL A 148 2.06 4.70 -2.37
C VAL A 148 2.97 5.55 -3.30
N PRO A 149 3.17 6.86 -3.06
CA PRO A 149 4.04 7.67 -3.93
C PRO A 149 5.47 7.16 -3.98
N TRP A 150 6.00 6.69 -2.84
CA TRP A 150 7.35 6.13 -2.77
C TRP A 150 7.44 4.83 -3.55
N LEU A 151 6.45 3.93 -3.45
CA LEU A 151 6.47 2.66 -4.19
C LEU A 151 6.59 2.85 -5.70
N TYR A 152 5.80 3.76 -6.27
CA TYR A 152 5.85 4.02 -7.71
C TYR A 152 7.13 4.75 -8.12
N CYS A 153 7.49 5.79 -7.36
CA CYS A 153 8.69 6.58 -7.65
C CYS A 153 9.96 5.72 -7.58
N PHE A 154 10.11 4.92 -6.51
CA PHE A 154 11.26 4.07 -6.30
C PHE A 154 11.34 2.91 -7.30
N ALA A 155 10.21 2.32 -7.69
CA ALA A 155 10.18 1.28 -8.74
C ALA A 155 10.66 1.82 -10.09
N ILE A 156 10.08 2.93 -10.56
CA ILE A 156 10.42 3.55 -11.85
C ILE A 156 11.88 3.99 -11.83
N PHE A 157 12.32 4.60 -10.74
CA PHE A 157 13.71 5.01 -10.55
C PHE A 157 14.67 3.81 -10.60
N THR A 158 14.36 2.71 -9.90
CA THR A 158 15.20 1.51 -9.89
C THR A 158 15.31 0.88 -11.28
N LEU A 159 14.21 0.80 -12.03
CA LEU A 159 14.20 0.29 -13.41
C LEU A 159 15.02 1.17 -14.35
N PHE A 160 14.80 2.48 -14.30
CA PHE A 160 15.58 3.46 -15.08
C PHE A 160 17.08 3.35 -14.74
N ARG A 161 17.40 3.22 -13.45
CA ARG A 161 18.80 3.16 -13.01
C ARG A 161 19.47 1.86 -13.39
N LEU A 162 18.76 0.73 -13.37
CA LEU A 162 19.24 -0.53 -13.92
C LEU A 162 19.59 -0.39 -15.41
N PHE A 163 18.72 0.25 -16.19
CA PHE A 163 18.97 0.48 -17.61
C PHE A 163 20.19 1.39 -17.84
N ALA A 164 20.27 2.51 -17.13
CA ALA A 164 21.40 3.44 -17.21
C ALA A 164 22.72 2.78 -16.77
N PHE A 165 22.68 1.92 -15.75
CA PHE A 165 23.82 1.14 -15.29
C PHE A 165 24.32 0.17 -16.35
N VAL A 166 23.43 -0.63 -16.96
CA VAL A 166 23.80 -1.56 -18.03
C VAL A 166 24.43 -0.81 -19.21
N PHE A 167 23.82 0.29 -19.65
CA PHE A 167 24.38 1.10 -20.72
C PHE A 167 25.76 1.67 -20.36
N GLY A 168 25.90 2.25 -19.17
CA GLY A 168 27.17 2.80 -18.69
C GLY A 168 28.26 1.74 -18.57
N SER A 169 27.92 0.51 -18.16
CA SER A 169 28.88 -0.59 -18.05
C SER A 169 29.42 -1.09 -19.39
N ILE A 170 28.65 -0.93 -20.48
CA ILE A 170 29.07 -1.31 -21.84
C ILE A 170 29.95 -0.21 -22.46
N VAL A 171 29.60 1.05 -22.21
CA VAL A 171 30.22 2.21 -22.83
C VAL A 171 31.49 2.66 -22.12
N ASN A 172 31.58 2.47 -20.81
CA ASN A 172 32.75 2.88 -20.05
C ASN A 172 33.84 1.81 -20.10
N ASP A 173 35.08 2.25 -20.28
CA ASP A 173 36.21 1.34 -20.20
C ASP A 173 36.46 0.92 -18.74
N MET A 174 36.55 -0.38 -18.53
CA MET A 174 36.85 -0.99 -17.24
C MET A 174 38.36 -1.00 -16.92
N ILE A 175 39.21 -0.37 -17.74
CA ILE A 175 40.62 -0.16 -17.40
C ILE A 175 40.81 0.75 -16.17
N PHE A 176 39.89 1.70 -15.95
CA PHE A 176 39.97 2.66 -14.85
C PHE A 176 39.30 2.14 -13.58
N GLY A 177 40.04 2.20 -12.46
CA GLY A 177 39.57 1.72 -11.15
C GLY A 177 38.28 2.37 -10.67
N TYR A 178 38.03 3.64 -11.00
CA TYR A 178 36.77 4.33 -10.69
C TYR A 178 35.56 3.63 -11.35
N ASN A 179 35.63 3.33 -12.65
CA ASN A 179 34.54 2.68 -13.37
C ASN A 179 34.27 1.27 -12.84
N ILE A 180 35.34 0.51 -12.53
CA ILE A 180 35.22 -0.80 -11.89
C ILE A 180 34.52 -0.70 -10.54
N ALA A 181 34.98 0.19 -9.65
CA ALA A 181 34.41 0.36 -8.31
C ALA A 181 32.94 0.79 -8.37
N MET A 182 32.60 1.74 -9.25
CA MET A 182 31.24 2.21 -9.44
C MET A 182 30.34 1.09 -9.98
N CYS A 183 30.81 0.26 -10.91
CA CYS A 183 30.06 -0.89 -11.38
C CYS A 183 29.73 -1.88 -10.25
N PHE A 184 30.70 -2.24 -9.41
CA PHE A 184 30.45 -3.13 -8.27
C PHE A 184 29.46 -2.54 -7.26
N LEU A 185 29.59 -1.25 -6.93
CA LEU A 185 28.65 -0.57 -6.04
C LEU A 185 27.23 -0.56 -6.61
N TRP A 186 27.07 -0.28 -7.90
CA TRP A 186 25.76 -0.25 -8.56
C TRP A 186 25.10 -1.63 -8.65
N ILE A 187 25.86 -2.72 -8.74
CA ILE A 187 25.33 -4.09 -8.61
C ILE A 187 24.71 -4.27 -7.22
N ILE A 188 25.45 -3.93 -6.16
CA ILE A 188 24.98 -4.06 -4.77
C ILE A 188 23.74 -3.20 -4.53
N TYR A 189 23.76 -1.94 -4.99
CA TYR A 189 22.63 -1.03 -4.84
C TYR A 189 21.39 -1.51 -5.60
N THR A 190 21.54 -2.10 -6.77
CA THR A 190 20.41 -2.65 -7.53
C THR A 190 19.75 -3.79 -6.77
N VAL A 191 20.53 -4.76 -6.27
CA VAL A 191 20.01 -5.90 -5.51
C VAL A 191 19.32 -5.43 -4.23
N ALA A 192 19.95 -4.52 -3.49
CA ALA A 192 19.38 -3.93 -2.28
C ALA A 192 18.10 -3.13 -2.56
N SER A 193 18.02 -2.43 -3.70
CA SER A 193 16.84 -1.66 -4.11
C SER A 193 15.66 -2.56 -4.46
N VAL A 194 15.89 -3.66 -5.19
CA VAL A 194 14.84 -4.64 -5.51
C VAL A 194 14.33 -5.29 -4.23
N TYR A 195 15.23 -5.72 -3.35
CA TYR A 195 14.86 -6.31 -2.06
C TYR A 195 14.09 -5.33 -1.15
N GLY A 196 14.59 -4.10 -1.03
CA GLY A 196 13.93 -3.06 -0.25
C GLY A 196 12.54 -2.72 -0.79
N TRP A 197 12.39 -2.63 -2.11
CA TRP A 197 11.08 -2.40 -2.72
C TRP A 197 10.08 -3.53 -2.39
N LEU A 198 10.51 -4.79 -2.46
CA LEU A 198 9.68 -5.94 -2.10
C LEU A 198 9.27 -5.94 -0.62
N LEU A 199 10.17 -5.53 0.28
CA LEU A 199 9.86 -5.39 1.71
C LEU A 199 8.78 -4.36 1.96
N VAL A 200 8.95 -3.14 1.42
CA VAL A 200 7.98 -2.05 1.62
C VAL A 200 6.66 -2.36 0.93
N TYR A 201 6.69 -3.04 -0.22
CA TYR A 201 5.47 -3.51 -0.89
C TYR A 201 4.71 -4.55 -0.07
N SER A 202 5.42 -5.51 0.52
CA SER A 202 4.80 -6.53 1.37
C SER A 202 4.16 -5.90 2.60
N LEU A 203 4.84 -4.97 3.28
CA LEU A 203 4.29 -4.21 4.40
C LEU A 203 3.06 -3.37 4.00
N TYR A 204 3.11 -2.73 2.82
CA TYR A 204 1.98 -1.95 2.31
C TYR A 204 0.73 -2.83 2.10
N LEU A 205 0.90 -4.06 1.60
CA LEU A 205 -0.19 -5.01 1.43
C LEU A 205 -0.78 -5.46 2.77
N GLU A 206 0.07 -5.71 3.78
CA GLU A 206 -0.37 -6.09 5.13
C GLU A 206 -1.19 -4.98 5.79
N LEU A 207 -0.70 -3.74 5.78
CA LEU A 207 -1.43 -2.58 6.29
C LEU A 207 -2.76 -2.39 5.54
N SER A 208 -2.76 -2.56 4.21
CA SER A 208 -3.96 -2.43 3.38
C SER A 208 -5.01 -3.49 3.68
N ASP A 209 -4.60 -4.70 4.07
CA ASP A 209 -5.53 -5.75 4.44
C ASP A 209 -6.10 -5.49 5.84
N LEU A 210 -5.28 -5.04 6.79
CA LEU A 210 -5.72 -4.64 8.12
C LEU A 210 -6.74 -3.51 8.09
N THR A 211 -6.49 -2.43 7.34
CA THR A 211 -7.43 -1.30 7.21
C THR A 211 -8.76 -1.74 6.59
N LYS A 212 -8.74 -2.63 5.59
CA LYS A 212 -9.97 -3.19 5.02
C LYS A 212 -10.76 -4.04 6.02
N LEU A 213 -10.06 -4.83 6.83
CA LEU A 213 -10.69 -5.66 7.86
C LEU A 213 -11.31 -4.78 8.96
N GLU A 214 -10.64 -3.71 9.35
CA GLU A 214 -11.15 -2.70 10.28
C GLU A 214 -12.42 -2.01 9.72
N ASP A 215 -12.37 -1.51 8.48
CA ASP A 215 -13.53 -0.90 7.82
C ASP A 215 -14.71 -1.87 7.73
N LEU A 216 -14.45 -3.13 7.39
CA LEU A 216 -15.49 -4.16 7.30
C LEU A 216 -16.08 -4.47 8.69
N ALA A 217 -15.27 -4.51 9.73
CA ALA A 217 -15.71 -4.67 11.11
C ALA A 217 -16.57 -3.48 11.57
N HIS A 218 -16.15 -2.24 11.28
CA HIS A 218 -16.94 -1.03 11.56
C HIS A 218 -18.28 -1.05 10.83
N LEU A 219 -18.31 -1.44 9.55
CA LEU A 219 -19.54 -1.58 8.78
C LEU A 219 -20.45 -2.68 9.35
N ARG A 220 -19.89 -3.81 9.77
CA ARG A 220 -20.65 -4.90 10.41
C ARG A 220 -21.22 -4.49 11.75
N MET A 221 -20.43 -3.82 12.59
CA MET A 221 -20.88 -3.30 13.89
C MET A 221 -21.95 -2.23 13.71
N GLY A 222 -21.78 -1.31 12.75
CA GLY A 222 -22.78 -0.31 12.38
C GLY A 222 -24.08 -0.94 11.85
N THR A 223 -23.96 -1.98 11.02
CA THR A 223 -25.12 -2.74 10.51
C THR A 223 -25.82 -3.53 11.63
N MET A 224 -25.07 -4.13 12.56
CA MET A 224 -25.63 -4.81 13.73
C MET A 224 -26.29 -3.83 14.70
N ALA A 225 -25.73 -2.63 14.86
CA ALA A 225 -26.34 -1.56 15.65
C ALA A 225 -27.63 -1.05 14.99
N SER A 226 -27.66 -0.86 13.66
CA SER A 226 -28.87 -0.45 12.94
C SER A 226 -29.93 -1.56 12.93
N LEU A 227 -29.51 -2.83 12.81
CA LEU A 227 -30.43 -3.96 12.91
C LEU A 227 -30.99 -4.07 14.33
N ASN A 228 -30.16 -3.94 15.36
CA ASN A 228 -30.62 -3.93 16.75
C ASN A 228 -31.58 -2.76 17.00
N ALA A 229 -31.31 -1.56 16.48
CA ALA A 229 -32.22 -0.40 16.55
C ALA A 229 -33.55 -0.62 15.78
N SER A 230 -33.54 -1.43 14.72
CA SER A 230 -34.76 -1.80 13.99
C SER A 230 -35.55 -2.95 14.63
N THR A 231 -34.91 -3.79 15.45
CA THR A 231 -35.55 -4.91 16.15
C THR A 231 -35.85 -4.62 17.62
N THR A 232 -35.23 -3.60 18.20
CA THR A 232 -35.69 -3.02 19.47
C THR A 232 -36.90 -2.17 19.13
N HIS A 233 -38.08 -2.68 19.51
CA HIS A 233 -39.29 -1.87 19.58
C HIS A 233 -38.93 -0.52 20.20
N SER A 234 -39.18 0.56 19.47
CA SER A 234 -39.12 1.92 19.98
C SER A 234 -39.75 1.95 21.37
N ILE A 235 -38.94 2.20 22.39
CA ILE A 235 -39.39 2.42 23.77
C ILE A 235 -40.26 3.70 23.86
N ALA A 236 -40.36 4.48 22.77
CA ALA A 236 -41.47 5.38 22.51
C ALA A 236 -42.61 4.62 21.83
N GLY A 237 -43.45 3.97 22.66
CA GLY A 237 -44.60 3.21 22.23
C GLY A 237 -45.50 3.98 21.27
N SER A 238 -45.71 3.42 20.09
CA SER A 238 -46.81 3.80 19.20
C SER A 238 -48.12 3.47 19.92
N ARG A 239 -48.68 4.46 20.63
CA ARG A 239 -50.03 4.39 21.18
C ARG A 239 -51.00 4.06 20.03
N PRO A 240 -51.72 2.94 20.07
CA PRO A 240 -52.88 2.75 19.23
C PRO A 240 -53.93 3.78 19.67
N THR A 241 -54.27 4.74 18.82
CA THR A 241 -55.42 5.61 19.04
C THR A 241 -56.70 4.82 18.72
N THR A 242 -57.22 4.06 19.69
CA THR A 242 -58.59 3.56 19.65
C THR A 242 -59.53 4.63 20.24
N PRO A 243 -60.54 5.10 19.49
CA PRO A 243 -61.44 6.15 19.98
C PRO A 243 -62.66 5.51 20.62
N HIS A 244 -62.62 5.22 21.93
CA HIS A 244 -63.86 5.00 22.69
C HIS A 244 -63.69 5.45 24.14
N SER A 245 -64.26 6.63 24.46
CA SER A 245 -64.97 6.94 25.72
C SER A 245 -65.19 8.44 25.89
N THR A 246 -66.23 9.00 25.26
CA THR A 246 -66.86 10.24 25.75
C THR A 246 -68.00 9.86 26.69
N VAL A 247 -67.71 9.72 27.98
CA VAL A 247 -68.71 9.89 29.03
C VAL A 247 -68.83 11.39 29.26
N SER A 248 -69.89 12.00 28.72
CA SER A 248 -70.25 13.39 29.00
C SER A 248 -71.37 13.38 30.04
N THR A 249 -71.00 13.60 31.30
CA THR A 249 -71.93 14.06 32.33
C THR A 249 -71.99 15.59 32.25
N ALA A 250 -73.10 16.14 31.75
CA ALA A 250 -73.48 17.52 31.98
C ALA A 250 -74.72 17.54 32.89
N PRO A 251 -74.77 18.38 33.94
CA PRO A 251 -75.91 18.44 34.84
C PRO A 251 -76.91 19.54 34.44
N VAL A 252 -78.16 19.34 34.89
CA VAL A 252 -79.27 20.30 35.07
C VAL A 252 -79.97 20.87 33.82
N MET A 253 -81.19 20.37 33.55
CA MET A 253 -82.44 21.05 33.94
C MET A 253 -83.53 20.03 34.20
#